data_AF-A0A7S3S2C2-F1
#
_entry.id   AF-A0A7S3S2C2-F1
#
_cell.length_a   1.000
_cell.length_b   1.000
_cell.length_c   1.000
_cell.angle_alpha   90.00
_cell.angle_beta   90.00
_cell.angle_gamma   90.00
#
_symmetry.space_group_name_H-M   'P 1'
#
loop_
_entity.id
_entity.type
_entity.pdbx_description
1 polymer ?
#
loop_
_entity_poly.entity_id
_entity_poly.type
_entity_poly.pdbx_seq_one_letter_code
_entity_poly.pdbx_strand_id
1 'polypeptide(L)'
;LLVQSPVRNRNRSEAAPVTAAQHSVDAAAAQIRSYGDIGHEAFGWFGRWFVVVQMHLTLLLVGTIYHLLTSINLVDLLSTNESNWLGETRSVLLVGGLLWFHVFLKTLSEVAVISYFNMMISVALLVVVISQAVTHPPTAPVSHTFLTAEIRSFGSAFASFGFAYG
;
A
#
# COMPACT_ATOMS: atom_id res chain seq x y z
N LEU A 1 48.45 69.93 -10.95
CA LEU A 1 47.42 69.50 -9.99
C LEU A 1 46.49 68.52 -10.68
N LEU A 2 46.64 67.22 -10.37
CA LEU A 2 45.58 66.23 -10.15
C LEU A 2 46.20 64.83 -10.25
N VAL A 3 46.52 64.31 -9.06
CA VAL A 3 47.02 62.95 -8.82
C VAL A 3 45.82 62.01 -8.90
N GLN A 4 45.81 61.09 -9.87
CA GLN A 4 44.82 60.01 -9.90
C GLN A 4 45.30 58.84 -9.04
N SER A 5 44.62 58.62 -7.92
CA SER A 5 44.79 57.46 -7.05
C SER A 5 44.08 56.23 -7.64
N PRO A 6 44.70 55.04 -7.66
CA PRO A 6 44.02 53.81 -8.04
C PRO A 6 43.08 53.34 -6.93
N VAL A 7 41.78 53.26 -7.24
CA VAL A 7 40.75 52.65 -6.40
C VAL A 7 41.01 51.14 -6.35
N ARG A 8 41.60 50.71 -5.24
CA ARG A 8 41.86 49.32 -4.88
C ARG A 8 40.53 48.62 -4.54
N ASN A 9 39.94 47.97 -5.53
CA ASN A 9 38.68 47.24 -5.39
C ASN A 9 38.90 45.96 -4.55
N ARG A 10 38.64 46.05 -3.25
CA ARG A 10 38.87 45.01 -2.23
C ARG A 10 37.61 44.16 -2.02
N ASN A 11 37.03 43.63 -3.10
CA ASN A 11 35.87 42.73 -3.01
C ASN A 11 36.26 41.33 -3.52
N ARG A 12 37.28 40.74 -2.88
CA ARG A 12 37.71 39.36 -3.15
C ARG A 12 37.99 38.67 -1.82
N SER A 13 36.92 38.37 -1.09
CA SER A 13 36.90 37.42 0.03
C SER A 13 35.45 37.03 0.28
N GLU A 14 35.21 35.74 0.52
CA GLU A 14 33.93 35.13 0.92
C GLU A 14 32.88 34.90 -0.17
N ALA A 15 33.22 34.08 -1.15
CA ALA A 15 32.23 33.29 -1.88
C ALA A 15 32.73 31.85 -2.10
N ALA A 16 32.80 31.09 -1.01
CA ALA A 16 32.73 29.63 -0.94
C ALA A 16 32.46 29.27 0.54
N PRO A 17 31.66 28.25 0.93
CA PRO A 17 31.18 27.10 0.17
C PRO A 17 29.72 26.72 0.51
N VAL A 18 28.75 27.65 0.45
CA VAL A 18 27.37 27.34 0.88
C VAL A 18 26.66 26.39 -0.10
N THR A 19 26.98 26.48 -1.39
CA THR A 19 26.31 25.71 -2.46
C THR A 19 26.69 24.22 -2.46
N ALA A 20 27.91 23.85 -2.05
CA ALA A 20 28.36 22.45 -2.04
C ALA A 20 27.78 21.68 -0.84
N ALA A 21 27.63 22.34 0.31
CA ALA A 21 27.01 21.74 1.50
C ALA A 21 25.51 21.49 1.27
N GLN A 22 24.79 22.44 0.65
CA GLN A 22 23.37 22.26 0.32
C GLN A 22 23.13 21.14 -0.70
N HIS A 23 23.95 21.04 -1.75
CA HIS A 23 23.87 19.92 -2.69
C HIS A 23 24.12 18.55 -2.03
N SER A 24 24.94 18.48 -0.97
CA SER A 24 25.18 17.23 -0.23
C SER A 24 24.04 16.85 0.73
N VAL A 25 23.33 17.84 1.28
CA VAL A 25 22.17 17.62 2.15
C VAL A 25 20.95 17.19 1.33
N ASP A 26 20.75 17.79 0.15
CA ASP A 26 19.69 17.40 -0.78
C ASP A 26 19.94 16.02 -1.40
N ALA A 27 21.20 15.66 -1.64
CA ALA A 27 21.59 14.32 -2.12
C ALA A 27 21.40 13.23 -1.04
N ALA A 28 21.61 13.54 0.24
CA ALA A 28 21.36 12.61 1.35
C ALA A 28 19.86 12.39 1.60
N ALA A 29 19.02 13.39 1.34
CA ALA A 29 17.56 13.27 1.40
C ALA A 29 16.97 12.46 0.24
N ALA A 30 17.69 12.35 -0.88
CA ALA A 30 17.29 11.56 -2.05
C ALA A 30 17.79 10.11 -2.04
N GLN A 31 18.46 9.67 -0.97
CA GLN A 31 18.83 8.27 -0.83
C GLN A 31 17.58 7.46 -0.52
N ILE A 32 17.20 6.56 -1.45
CA ILE A 32 16.09 5.63 -1.29
C ILE A 32 16.37 4.77 -0.06
N ARG A 33 15.87 5.18 1.11
CA ARG A 33 16.01 4.44 2.36
C ARG A 33 15.06 3.25 2.29
N SER A 34 15.61 2.04 2.39
CA SER A 34 14.78 0.85 2.50
C SER A 34 14.07 0.87 3.86
N TYR A 35 12.87 0.28 3.95
CA TYR A 35 12.17 0.13 5.23
C TYR A 35 13.05 -0.54 6.30
N GLY A 36 13.93 -1.46 5.89
CA GLY A 36 14.91 -2.08 6.79
C GLY A 36 15.96 -1.10 7.36
N ASP A 37 16.30 -0.04 6.64
CA ASP A 37 17.28 0.96 7.09
C ASP A 37 16.67 1.85 8.20
N ILE A 38 15.37 2.15 8.11
CA ILE A 38 14.61 2.83 9.17
C ILE A 38 14.60 1.96 10.44
N GLY A 39 14.33 0.66 10.29
CA GLY A 39 14.41 -0.30 11.40
C GLY A 39 15.81 -0.40 12.00
N HIS A 40 16.85 -0.26 11.16
CA HIS A 40 18.24 -0.26 11.61
C HIS A 40 18.58 0.97 12.45
N GLU A 41 18.11 2.15 12.03
CA GLU A 41 18.36 3.41 12.73
C GLU A 41 17.67 3.44 14.11
N ALA A 42 16.49 2.84 14.24
CA ALA A 42 15.73 2.84 15.49
C ALA A 42 16.17 1.77 16.50
N PHE A 43 16.42 0.53 16.06
CA PHE A 43 16.68 -0.62 16.95
C PHE A 43 17.91 -1.45 16.55
N GLY A 44 18.77 -0.90 15.68
CA GLY A 44 19.98 -1.56 15.23
C GLY A 44 19.72 -2.79 14.36
N TRP A 45 20.62 -3.77 14.40
CA TRP A 45 20.55 -4.96 13.54
C TRP A 45 19.25 -5.76 13.70
N PHE A 46 18.74 -5.90 14.92
CA PHE A 46 17.51 -6.63 15.19
C PHE A 46 16.29 -5.93 14.58
N GLY A 47 16.22 -4.59 14.67
CA GLY A 47 15.15 -3.81 14.06
C GLY A 47 15.09 -3.96 12.54
N ARG A 48 16.25 -3.97 11.88
CA ARG A 48 16.34 -4.22 10.43
C ARG A 48 15.72 -5.56 10.04
N TRP A 49 16.10 -6.64 10.73
CA TRP A 49 15.56 -7.97 10.46
C TRP A 49 14.06 -8.05 10.72
N PHE A 50 13.60 -7.50 11.84
CA PHE A 50 12.18 -7.49 12.19
C PHE A 50 11.34 -6.79 11.12
N VAL A 51 11.73 -5.58 10.70
CA VAL A 51 10.99 -4.82 9.67
C VAL A 51 10.99 -5.54 8.34
N VAL A 52 12.13 -6.09 7.91
CA VAL A 52 12.21 -6.85 6.65
C VAL A 52 11.29 -8.06 6.69
N VAL A 53 11.34 -8.88 7.75
CA VAL A 53 10.48 -10.06 7.88
C VAL A 53 9.01 -9.67 7.93
N GLN A 54 8.66 -8.66 8.73
CA GLN A 54 7.29 -8.15 8.83
C GLN A 54 6.75 -7.69 7.47
N MET A 55 7.54 -6.94 6.68
CA MET A 55 7.13 -6.49 5.35
C MET A 55 6.87 -7.67 4.39
N HIS A 56 7.75 -8.66 4.37
CA HIS A 56 7.56 -9.85 3.54
C HIS A 56 6.34 -10.67 3.99
N LEU A 57 6.13 -10.78 5.30
CA LEU A 57 4.97 -11.47 5.86
C LEU A 57 3.67 -10.76 5.48
N THR A 58 3.62 -9.43 5.58
CA THR A 58 2.46 -8.64 5.17
C THR A 58 2.18 -8.84 3.68
N LEU A 59 3.19 -8.72 2.81
CA LEU A 59 3.01 -8.93 1.37
C LEU A 59 2.49 -10.34 1.04
N LEU A 60 2.99 -11.38 1.72
CA LEU A 60 2.51 -12.75 1.56
C LEU A 60 1.07 -12.92 2.03
N LEU A 61 0.73 -12.38 3.21
CA LEU A 61 -0.62 -12.45 3.78
C LEU A 61 -1.64 -11.72 2.90
N VAL A 62 -1.31 -10.49 2.48
CA VAL A 62 -2.14 -9.69 1.56
C VAL A 62 -2.38 -10.48 0.27
N GLY A 63 -1.33 -11.01 -0.36
CA GLY A 63 -1.45 -11.80 -1.58
C GLY A 63 -2.30 -13.05 -1.39
N THR A 64 -2.14 -13.75 -0.27
CA THR A 64 -2.92 -14.96 0.05
C THR A 64 -4.40 -14.65 0.25
N ILE A 65 -4.72 -13.57 0.98
CA ILE A 65 -6.12 -13.15 1.21
C ILE A 65 -6.78 -12.79 -0.12
N TYR A 66 -6.14 -11.94 -0.94
CA TYR A 66 -6.71 -11.56 -2.24
C TYR A 66 -6.88 -12.75 -3.17
N HIS A 67 -5.94 -13.69 -3.17
CA HIS A 67 -6.03 -14.92 -3.95
C HIS A 67 -7.25 -15.77 -3.54
N LEU A 68 -7.45 -15.95 -2.23
CA LEU A 68 -8.57 -16.69 -1.67
C LEU A 68 -9.90 -15.98 -1.99
N LEU A 69 -9.97 -14.66 -1.77
CA LEU A 69 -11.16 -13.85 -2.06
C LEU A 69 -11.54 -13.93 -3.53
N THR A 70 -10.56 -13.84 -4.44
CA THR A 70 -10.79 -13.94 -5.88
C THR A 70 -11.33 -15.31 -6.25
N SER A 71 -10.82 -16.39 -5.66
CA SER A 71 -11.33 -17.74 -5.88
C SER A 71 -12.78 -17.90 -5.43
N ILE A 72 -13.14 -17.39 -4.24
CA ILE A 72 -14.52 -17.44 -3.74
C ILE A 72 -15.45 -16.66 -4.67
N ASN A 73 -15.10 -15.41 -4.99
CA ASN A 73 -15.91 -14.59 -5.89
C ASN A 73 -16.06 -15.24 -7.28
N LEU A 74 -15.03 -15.93 -7.77
CA LEU A 74 -15.11 -16.65 -9.04
C LEU A 74 -16.11 -17.80 -8.97
N VAL A 75 -16.14 -18.57 -7.87
CA VAL A 75 -17.14 -19.62 -7.66
C VAL A 75 -18.55 -19.04 -7.59
N ASP A 76 -18.75 -17.94 -6.88
CA ASP A 76 -20.07 -17.29 -6.77
C ASP A 76 -20.57 -16.77 -8.13
N LEU A 77 -19.69 -16.14 -8.92
CA LEU A 77 -20.05 -15.64 -10.25
C LEU A 77 -20.35 -16.77 -11.24
N LEU A 78 -19.64 -17.89 -11.17
CA LEU A 78 -19.85 -19.00 -12.10
C LEU A 78 -20.95 -19.97 -11.65
N SER A 79 -21.22 -20.10 -10.36
CA SER A 79 -22.33 -20.91 -9.83
C SER A 79 -23.70 -20.34 -10.22
N THR A 80 -23.77 -19.04 -10.51
CA THR A 80 -24.98 -18.39 -11.03
C THR A 80 -25.36 -18.88 -12.44
N ASN A 81 -24.43 -19.44 -13.20
CA ASN A 81 -24.62 -19.85 -14.60
C ASN A 81 -24.78 -21.39 -14.77
N GLU A 82 -25.55 -22.08 -13.93
CA GLU A 82 -25.92 -23.53 -13.96
C GLU A 82 -24.80 -24.59 -14.17
N SER A 83 -23.58 -24.21 -14.55
CA SER A 83 -22.45 -25.08 -14.78
C SER A 83 -21.65 -25.20 -13.49
N ASN A 84 -22.07 -26.11 -12.62
CA ASN A 84 -21.35 -26.50 -11.39
C ASN A 84 -19.99 -27.20 -11.66
N TRP A 85 -19.33 -26.90 -12.78
CA TRP A 85 -18.08 -27.53 -13.18
C TRP A 85 -16.87 -26.99 -12.38
N LEU A 86 -16.93 -25.73 -11.92
CA LEU A 86 -15.91 -25.17 -11.03
C LEU A 86 -16.26 -25.42 -9.57
N GLY A 87 -15.64 -26.45 -8.99
CA GLY A 87 -15.54 -26.59 -7.54
C GLY A 87 -14.46 -25.67 -6.96
N GLU A 88 -14.55 -25.39 -5.65
CA GLU A 88 -13.66 -24.49 -4.90
C GLU A 88 -12.16 -24.79 -5.10
N THR A 89 -11.77 -26.07 -5.15
CA THR A 89 -10.36 -26.44 -5.36
C THR A 89 -9.86 -26.06 -6.75
N ARG A 90 -10.73 -26.12 -7.77
CA ARG A 90 -10.35 -25.82 -9.16
C ARG A 90 -10.28 -24.32 -9.41
N SER A 91 -11.15 -23.52 -8.77
CA SER A 91 -11.09 -22.07 -8.86
C SER A 91 -9.81 -21.52 -8.23
N VAL A 92 -9.37 -22.07 -7.09
CA VAL A 92 -8.09 -21.69 -6.46
C VAL A 92 -6.93 -21.95 -7.43
N LEU A 93 -6.87 -23.14 -8.03
CA LEU A 93 -5.81 -23.48 -8.98
C LEU A 93 -5.84 -22.60 -10.24
N LEU A 94 -7.02 -22.29 -10.77
CA LEU A 94 -7.18 -21.42 -11.94
C LEU A 94 -6.72 -19.98 -11.65
N VAL A 95 -7.17 -19.40 -10.54
CA VAL A 95 -6.74 -18.06 -10.12
C VAL A 95 -5.23 -18.07 -9.86
N GLY A 96 -4.68 -19.15 -9.29
CA GLY A 96 -3.26 -19.27 -8.98
C GLY A 96 -2.41 -19.34 -10.24
N GLY A 97 -2.86 -20.08 -11.24
CA GLY A 97 -2.24 -20.11 -12.58
C GLY A 97 -2.34 -18.77 -13.31
N LEU A 98 -3.47 -18.06 -13.19
CA LEU A 98 -3.64 -16.74 -13.77
C LEU A 98 -2.72 -15.71 -13.12
N LEU A 99 -2.62 -15.75 -11.78
CA LEU A 99 -1.65 -14.94 -11.04
C LEU A 99 -0.24 -15.33 -11.45
N TRP A 100 0.12 -16.61 -11.59
CA TRP A 100 1.44 -17.00 -12.07
C TRP A 100 1.78 -16.36 -13.43
N PHE A 101 0.80 -16.22 -14.33
CA PHE A 101 0.98 -15.57 -15.62
C PHE A 101 1.36 -14.08 -15.53
N HIS A 102 1.04 -13.40 -14.42
CA HIS A 102 1.42 -11.98 -14.23
C HIS A 102 2.94 -11.75 -14.26
N VAL A 103 3.75 -12.78 -14.00
CA VAL A 103 5.23 -12.72 -14.05
C VAL A 103 5.73 -12.34 -15.45
N PHE A 104 4.93 -12.54 -16.50
CA PHE A 104 5.26 -12.16 -17.87
C PHE A 104 4.94 -10.69 -18.22
N LEU A 105 4.15 -9.98 -17.40
CA LEU A 105 3.83 -8.57 -17.58
C LEU A 105 4.97 -7.71 -16.99
N LYS A 106 5.99 -7.47 -17.82
CA LYS A 106 7.23 -6.80 -17.39
C LYS A 106 7.15 -5.27 -17.43
N THR A 107 6.05 -4.69 -17.90
CA THR A 107 5.97 -3.25 -18.17
C THR A 107 5.32 -2.47 -17.04
N LEU A 108 5.97 -1.38 -16.60
CA LEU A 108 5.43 -0.47 -15.59
C LEU A 108 4.12 0.21 -16.05
N SER A 109 3.93 0.36 -17.36
CA SER A 109 2.70 0.90 -17.95
C SER A 109 1.49 -0.03 -17.77
N GLU A 110 1.65 -1.35 -17.86
CA GLU A 110 0.56 -2.30 -17.63
C GLU A 110 0.11 -2.27 -16.17
N VAL A 111 1.05 -2.12 -15.23
CA VAL A 111 0.74 -1.99 -13.79
C VAL A 111 -0.09 -0.74 -13.52
N ALA A 112 0.21 0.37 -14.20
CA ALA A 112 -0.57 1.60 -14.05
C ALA A 112 -2.02 1.43 -14.51
N VAL A 113 -2.26 0.71 -15.60
CA VAL A 113 -3.62 0.39 -16.08
C VAL A 113 -4.38 -0.48 -15.09
N ILE A 114 -3.72 -1.48 -14.51
CA ILE A 114 -4.31 -2.34 -13.46
C ILE A 114 -4.69 -1.50 -12.23
N SER A 115 -3.85 -0.54 -11.83
CA SER A 115 -4.15 0.37 -10.72
C SER A 115 -5.38 1.24 -10.98
N TYR A 116 -5.49 1.81 -12.19
CA TYR A 116 -6.68 2.57 -12.59
C TYR A 116 -7.95 1.71 -12.58
N PHE A 117 -7.85 0.47 -13.08
CA PHE A 117 -8.97 -0.47 -13.06
C PHE A 117 -9.39 -0.84 -11.63
N ASN A 118 -8.43 -1.08 -10.73
CA ASN A 118 -8.70 -1.34 -9.31
C ASN A 118 -9.41 -0.16 -8.63
N MET A 119 -9.00 1.07 -8.95
CA MET A 119 -9.68 2.28 -8.48
C MET A 119 -11.14 2.32 -8.96
N MET A 120 -11.39 2.03 -10.23
CA MET A 120 -12.76 1.99 -10.78
C MET A 120 -13.63 0.94 -10.10
N ILE A 121 -13.09 -0.26 -9.84
CA ILE A 121 -13.81 -1.31 -9.10
C ILE A 121 -14.14 -0.84 -7.68
N SER A 122 -13.19 -0.20 -7.00
CA SER A 122 -13.39 0.30 -5.63
C SER A 122 -14.49 1.36 -5.57
N VAL A 123 -14.54 2.26 -6.56
CA VAL A 123 -15.63 3.24 -6.70
C VAL A 123 -16.97 2.54 -6.97
N ALA A 124 -16.99 1.54 -7.85
CA ALA A 124 -18.21 0.78 -8.13
C ALA A 124 -18.74 0.04 -6.88
N LEU A 125 -17.85 -0.62 -6.12
CA LEU A 125 -18.20 -1.28 -4.86
C LEU A 125 -18.74 -0.29 -3.83
N LEU A 126 -18.14 0.90 -3.72
CA LEU A 126 -18.64 1.96 -2.84
C LEU A 126 -20.08 2.35 -3.21
N VAL A 127 -20.36 2.54 -4.51
CA VAL A 127 -21.71 2.85 -4.99
C VAL A 127 -22.69 1.72 -4.66
N VAL A 128 -22.30 0.46 -4.87
CA VAL A 128 -23.13 -0.71 -4.52
C VAL A 128 -23.44 -0.72 -3.02
N VAL A 129 -22.45 -0.52 -2.15
CA VAL A 129 -22.64 -0.49 -0.70
C VAL A 129 -23.60 0.63 -0.30
N ILE A 130 -23.44 1.84 -0.82
CA ILE A 130 -24.35 2.96 -0.56
C ILE A 130 -25.76 2.62 -1.04
N SER A 131 -25.90 2.07 -2.25
CA SER A 131 -27.21 1.71 -2.80
C SER A 131 -27.93 0.68 -1.93
N GLN A 132 -27.23 -0.38 -1.50
CA GLN A 132 -27.78 -1.42 -0.64
C GLN A 132 -28.19 -0.90 0.74
N ALA A 133 -27.41 0.03 1.30
CA ALA A 133 -27.70 0.69 2.57
C ALA A 133 -28.97 1.56 2.49
N VAL A 134 -29.23 2.20 1.34
CA VAL A 134 -30.42 3.04 1.14
C VAL A 134 -31.66 2.18 0.84
N THR A 135 -31.53 1.09 0.06
CA THR A 135 -32.68 0.25 -0.32
C THR A 135 -33.19 -0.64 0.81
N HIS A 136 -32.35 -0.96 1.80
CA HIS A 136 -32.70 -1.80 2.93
C HIS A 136 -32.58 -1.03 4.25
N PRO A 137 -33.47 -0.04 4.51
CA PRO A 137 -33.46 0.68 5.78
C PRO A 137 -33.76 -0.26 6.94
N PRO A 138 -33.20 -0.01 8.14
CA PRO A 138 -33.42 -0.85 9.31
C PRO A 138 -34.92 -0.88 9.65
N THR A 139 -35.50 -2.07 9.58
CA THR A 139 -36.94 -2.32 9.83
C THR A 139 -37.28 -2.49 11.31
N ALA A 140 -36.27 -2.61 12.18
CA ALA A 140 -36.45 -2.75 13.61
C ALA A 140 -35.91 -1.51 14.36
N PRO A 141 -36.54 -1.09 15.48
CA PRO A 141 -35.97 -0.10 16.37
C PRO A 141 -34.57 -0.56 16.82
N VAL A 142 -33.64 0.39 16.94
CA VAL A 142 -32.24 0.14 17.26
C VAL A 142 -32.12 -0.51 18.64
N SER A 143 -32.19 -1.84 18.70
CA SER A 143 -31.84 -2.61 19.87
C SER A 143 -30.32 -2.73 19.90
N HIS A 144 -29.69 -1.92 20.74
CA HIS A 144 -28.27 -2.04 21.05
C HIS A 144 -28.05 -3.32 21.89
N THR A 145 -28.07 -4.48 21.24
CA THR A 145 -27.45 -5.67 21.84
C THR A 145 -25.96 -5.40 21.78
N PHE A 146 -25.40 -4.97 22.90
CA PHE A 146 -23.95 -4.88 23.07
C PHE A 146 -23.35 -6.28 22.83
N LEU A 147 -22.97 -6.57 21.59
CA LEU A 147 -22.04 -7.64 21.22
C LEU A 147 -20.63 -7.22 21.67
N THR A 148 -20.47 -6.87 22.94
CA THR A 148 -19.19 -6.62 23.59
C THR A 148 -19.17 -7.48 24.83
N ALA A 149 -18.41 -8.57 24.83
CA ALA A 149 -17.25 -8.62 25.73
C ALA A 149 -16.23 -9.71 25.34
N GLU A 150 -16.20 -10.20 24.10
CA GLU A 150 -15.11 -11.08 23.72
C GLU A 150 -13.89 -10.23 23.33
N ILE A 151 -12.89 -10.16 24.22
CA ILE A 151 -11.56 -9.58 23.96
C ILE A 151 -10.98 -10.01 22.60
N ARG A 152 -11.35 -11.21 22.13
CA ARG A 152 -10.99 -11.74 20.81
C ARG A 152 -11.57 -10.94 19.64
N SER A 153 -12.83 -10.47 19.74
CA SER A 153 -13.47 -9.63 18.72
C SER A 153 -12.84 -8.23 18.61
N PHE A 154 -12.37 -7.69 19.75
CA PHE A 154 -11.61 -6.44 19.76
C PHE A 154 -10.24 -6.61 19.10
N GLY A 155 -9.54 -7.70 19.41
CA GLY A 155 -8.24 -8.01 18.80
C GLY A 155 -8.31 -8.17 17.29
N SER A 156 -9.34 -8.85 16.76
CA SER A 156 -9.51 -9.01 15.31
C SER A 156 -9.91 -7.70 14.60
N ALA A 157 -10.77 -6.88 15.22
CA ALA A 157 -11.11 -5.56 14.69
C ALA A 157 -9.88 -4.63 14.66
N PHE A 158 -9.08 -4.60 15.72
CA PHE A 158 -7.84 -3.82 15.76
C PHE A 158 -6.81 -4.33 14.75
N ALA A 159 -6.66 -5.65 14.61
CA ALA A 159 -5.79 -6.23 13.59
C ALA A 159 -6.24 -5.87 12.16
N SER A 160 -7.54 -5.90 11.90
CA SER A 160 -8.11 -5.50 10.60
C SER A 160 -7.89 -4.02 10.31
N PHE A 161 -8.05 -3.16 11.33
CA PHE A 161 -7.74 -1.74 11.24
C PHE A 161 -6.23 -1.55 10.98
N GLY A 162 -5.36 -2.17 11.77
CA GLY A 162 -3.91 -2.10 11.57
C GLY A 162 -3.48 -2.56 10.18
N PHE A 163 -4.12 -3.61 9.64
CA PHE A 163 -3.88 -4.08 8.28
C PHE A 163 -4.36 -3.10 7.22
N ALA A 164 -5.47 -2.38 7.45
CA ALA A 164 -6.00 -1.40 6.50
C ALA A 164 -5.12 -0.13 6.37
N TYR A 165 -4.30 0.17 7.38
CA TYR A 165 -3.41 1.35 7.43
C TYR A 165 -1.91 1.02 7.36
N GLY A 166 -1.55 -0.27 7.34
CA GLY A 166 -0.16 -0.75 7.25
C GLY A 166 0.34 -0.79 5.81
#